data_AF-U5MPY0-F1
#
_entry.id   AF-U5MPY0-F1
#
_cell.length_a   1.000
_cell.length_b   1.000
_cell.length_c   1.000
_cell.angle_alpha   90.00
_cell.angle_beta   90.00
_cell.angle_gamma   90.00
#
_symmetry.space_group_name_H-M   'P 1'
#
loop_
_entity.id
_entity.type
_entity.pdbx_description
1 polymer ?
#
loop_
_entity_poly.entity_id
_entity_poly.type
_entity_poly.pdbx_seq_one_letter_code
_entity_poly.pdbx_strand_id
1 'polypeptide(L)'
;MNDNIRNEDFYKNLSELVKSRIDNFYNSCIHYEFITKLCIILYCIVTATFFYKFKYVFFTNANIYDLSSIIYISKNIIILSAAIFIINQIPKESKANLDKAFINLKQCLLMDMCTCTEKCTCRNSLISYFKKQGYNLLK
;
A
#
# COMPACT_ATOMS: atom_id res chain seq x y z
N MET A 1 8.52 8.95 -2.90
CA MET A 1 7.85 9.92 -3.79
C MET A 1 7.93 11.27 -3.12
N ASN A 2 8.98 12.05 -3.40
CA ASN A 2 9.19 13.35 -2.74
C ASN A 2 8.72 14.54 -3.60
N ASP A 3 8.41 14.30 -4.87
CA ASP A 3 7.92 15.33 -5.78
C ASP A 3 6.40 15.25 -5.86
N ASN A 4 5.74 16.15 -5.15
CA ASN A 4 4.30 16.33 -5.28
C ASN A 4 4.02 16.96 -6.63
N ILE A 5 3.37 16.23 -7.54
CA ILE A 5 3.06 16.72 -8.89
C ILE A 5 2.22 18.01 -8.85
N ARG A 6 1.54 18.28 -7.72
CA ARG A 6 0.79 19.52 -7.47
C ARG A 6 1.66 20.77 -7.39
N ASN A 7 2.97 20.61 -7.14
CA ASN A 7 3.92 21.73 -7.04
C ASN A 7 4.59 22.07 -8.37
N GLU A 8 4.33 21.28 -9.42
CA GLU A 8 4.92 21.50 -10.73
C GLU A 8 4.20 22.63 -11.49
N ASP A 9 4.95 23.45 -12.21
CA ASP A 9 4.40 24.60 -12.95
C ASP A 9 3.31 24.21 -13.96
N PHE A 10 3.41 23.00 -14.53
CA PHE A 10 2.42 22.50 -15.50
C PHE A 10 1.11 22.04 -14.84
N TYR A 11 1.07 21.83 -13.52
CA TYR A 11 -0.10 21.29 -12.82
C TYR A 11 -1.35 22.16 -13.00
N LYS A 12 -1.18 23.48 -12.95
CA LYS A 12 -2.28 24.45 -13.12
C LYS A 12 -3.02 24.25 -14.44
N ASN A 13 -2.29 23.84 -15.48
CA ASN A 13 -2.79 23.68 -16.84
C ASN A 13 -3.36 22.27 -17.11
N LEU A 14 -3.23 21.31 -16.17
CA LEU A 14 -3.85 19.99 -16.28
C LEU A 14 -5.37 20.09 -16.36
N SER A 15 -6.00 19.16 -17.08
CA SER A 15 -7.46 19.07 -17.08
C SER A 15 -8.00 18.75 -15.68
N GLU A 16 -9.21 19.23 -15.38
CA GLU A 16 -9.87 18.96 -14.09
C GLU A 16 -10.03 17.45 -13.82
N LEU A 17 -10.23 16.67 -14.87
CA LEU A 17 -10.23 15.21 -14.81
C LEU A 17 -8.90 14.67 -14.26
N VAL A 18 -7.77 15.12 -14.81
CA VAL A 18 -6.43 14.68 -14.39
C VAL A 18 -6.16 15.10 -12.95
N LYS A 19 -6.48 16.34 -12.56
CA LYS A 19 -6.34 16.81 -11.17
C LYS A 19 -7.13 15.93 -10.20
N SER A 20 -8.38 15.62 -10.53
CA SER A 20 -9.22 14.70 -9.75
C SER A 20 -8.60 13.29 -9.64
N ARG A 21 -7.97 12.77 -10.69
CA ARG A 21 -7.26 11.47 -10.64
C ARG A 21 -6.00 11.53 -9.78
N ILE A 22 -5.27 12.65 -9.80
CA ILE A 22 -4.12 12.89 -8.94
C ILE A 22 -4.57 12.85 -7.47
N ASP A 23 -5.67 13.53 -7.15
CA ASP A 23 -6.23 13.54 -5.79
C ASP A 23 -6.66 12.14 -5.34
N ASN A 24 -7.34 11.39 -6.21
CA ASN A 24 -7.74 10.01 -5.91
C ASN A 24 -6.53 9.10 -5.66
N PHE A 25 -5.45 9.26 -6.45
CA PHE A 25 -4.21 8.50 -6.26
C PHE A 25 -3.57 8.84 -4.91
N TYR A 26 -3.41 10.12 -4.55
CA TYR A 26 -2.85 10.51 -3.26
C TYR A 26 -3.71 10.04 -2.08
N ASN A 27 -5.03 10.13 -2.19
CA ASN A 27 -5.94 9.60 -1.17
C ASN A 27 -5.78 8.08 -1.00
N SER A 28 -5.63 7.35 -2.11
CA SER A 28 -5.37 5.90 -2.09
C SER A 28 -4.01 5.57 -1.47
N CYS A 29 -2.97 6.38 -1.71
CA CYS A 29 -1.67 6.26 -1.05
C CYS A 29 -1.79 6.43 0.47
N ILE A 30 -2.44 7.51 0.91
CA ILE A 30 -2.64 7.80 2.34
C ILE A 30 -3.40 6.66 3.02
N HIS A 31 -4.47 6.19 2.39
CA HIS A 31 -5.27 5.08 2.89
C HIS A 31 -4.45 3.78 2.99
N TYR A 32 -3.67 3.46 1.96
CA TYR A 32 -2.78 2.28 1.97
C TYR A 32 -1.71 2.37 3.06
N GLU A 33 -1.09 3.53 3.23
CA GLU A 33 -0.08 3.76 4.27
C GLU A 33 -0.71 3.63 5.66
N PHE A 34 -1.89 4.20 5.86
CA PHE A 34 -2.65 4.07 7.11
C PHE A 34 -2.96 2.60 7.44
N ILE A 35 -3.51 1.85 6.48
CA ILE A 35 -3.79 0.42 6.65
C ILE A 35 -2.51 -0.36 6.98
N THR A 36 -1.42 -0.06 6.27
CA THR A 36 -0.14 -0.75 6.48
C THR A 36 0.39 -0.49 7.90
N LYS A 37 0.34 0.75 8.38
CA LYS A 37 0.71 1.10 9.77
C LYS A 37 -0.18 0.37 10.79
N LEU A 38 -1.49 0.31 10.54
CA LEU A 38 -2.44 -0.39 11.40
C LEU A 38 -2.13 -1.90 11.45
N CYS A 39 -1.80 -2.52 10.31
CA CYS A 39 -1.39 -3.92 10.24
C CYS A 39 -0.11 -4.20 11.04
N ILE A 40 0.87 -3.30 11.00
CA ILE A 40 2.10 -3.41 11.81
C ILE A 40 1.75 -3.37 13.30
N ILE A 41 0.88 -2.45 13.73
CA ILE A 41 0.44 -2.37 15.13
C ILE A 41 -0.27 -3.66 15.55
N LEU A 42 -1.18 -4.18 14.73
CA LEU A 42 -1.86 -5.45 14.99
C LEU A 42 -0.86 -6.62 15.10
N TYR A 43 0.15 -6.66 14.23
CA TYR A 43 1.20 -7.67 14.27
C TYR A 43 1.97 -7.61 15.59
N CYS A 44 2.33 -6.42 16.07
CA CYS A 44 2.98 -6.23 17.36
C CYS A 44 2.11 -6.72 18.52
N ILE A 45 0.80 -6.40 18.53
CA ILE A 45 -0.14 -6.83 19.58
C ILE A 45 -0.28 -8.36 19.60
N VAL A 46 -0.49 -8.98 18.44
CA VAL A 46 -0.63 -10.44 18.31
C VAL A 46 0.64 -11.15 18.78
N THR A 47 1.80 -10.65 18.36
CA THR A 47 3.10 -11.21 18.74
C THR A 47 3.38 -11.06 20.24
N ALA A 48 3.10 -9.88 20.82
CA ALA A 48 3.25 -9.65 22.27
C ALA A 48 2.32 -10.54 23.09
N THR A 49 1.07 -10.72 22.64
CA THR A 49 0.09 -11.61 23.28
C THR A 49 0.57 -13.06 23.26
N PHE A 50 1.16 -13.49 22.14
CA PHE A 50 1.75 -14.82 22.04
C PHE A 50 2.92 -14.99 23.00
N PHE A 51 3.88 -14.07 23.03
CA PHE A 51 5.01 -14.13 23.98
C PHE A 51 4.57 -14.17 25.44
N TYR A 52 3.55 -13.39 25.81
CA TYR A 52 3.00 -13.41 27.16
C TYR A 52 2.43 -14.79 27.54
N LYS A 53 1.61 -15.38 26.67
CA LYS A 53 1.07 -16.74 26.88
C LYS A 53 2.17 -17.81 26.90
N PHE A 54 3.14 -17.69 26.00
CA PHE A 54 4.24 -18.65 25.88
C PHE A 54 5.15 -18.64 27.11
N LYS A 55 5.45 -17.45 27.64
CA LYS A 55 6.20 -17.27 28.90
C LYS A 55 5.47 -17.97 30.06
N TYR A 56 4.16 -17.79 30.18
CA TYR A 56 3.38 -18.44 31.23
C TYR A 56 3.47 -19.98 31.17
N VAL A 57 3.45 -20.57 29.98
CA VAL A 57 3.56 -22.03 29.82
C VAL A 57 4.95 -22.56 30.20
N PHE A 58 6.02 -21.92 29.71
CA PHE A 58 7.39 -22.43 29.89
C PHE A 58 7.97 -22.20 31.29
N PHE A 59 7.62 -21.09 31.95
CA PHE A 59 8.24 -20.73 33.23
C PHE A 59 7.42 -21.16 34.46
N THR A 60 6.15 -21.54 34.28
CA THR A 60 5.25 -21.87 35.41
C THR A 60 4.88 -23.36 35.46
N ASN A 61 4.88 -24.08 34.33
CA ASN A 61 4.63 -25.52 34.31
C ASN A 61 5.96 -26.29 34.23
N ALA A 62 6.35 -26.93 35.33
CA ALA A 62 7.55 -27.77 35.42
C ALA A 62 7.55 -29.03 34.53
N ASN A 63 6.45 -29.33 33.84
CA ASN A 63 6.29 -30.49 32.94
C ASN A 63 6.06 -30.06 31.49
N ILE A 64 7.08 -29.43 30.90
CA ILE A 64 7.06 -28.93 29.51
C ILE A 64 6.94 -30.09 28.48
N TYR A 65 7.16 -31.33 28.91
CA TYR A 65 7.17 -32.53 28.07
C TYR A 65 5.93 -33.44 28.20
N ASP A 66 4.86 -33.00 28.86
CA ASP A 66 3.57 -33.72 28.81
C ASP A 66 2.84 -33.48 27.47
N LEU A 67 2.16 -34.50 26.97
CA LEU A 67 1.39 -34.46 25.71
C LEU A 67 0.36 -33.32 25.71
N SER A 68 -0.22 -33.02 26.87
CA SER A 68 -1.17 -31.92 27.08
C SER A 68 -0.54 -30.56 26.79
N SER A 69 0.71 -30.34 27.24
CA SER A 69 1.48 -29.11 27.01
C SER A 69 1.83 -28.95 25.52
N ILE A 70 2.20 -30.05 24.85
CA ILE A 70 2.51 -30.06 23.41
C ILE A 70 1.26 -29.68 22.60
N ILE A 71 0.11 -30.28 22.91
CA ILE A 71 -1.17 -29.98 22.24
C ILE A 71 -1.56 -28.50 22.46
N TYR A 72 -1.36 -27.98 23.67
CA TYR A 72 -1.63 -26.58 23.98
C TYR A 72 -0.76 -25.62 23.17
N ILE A 73 0.55 -25.86 23.10
CA ILE A 73 1.50 -25.06 22.31
C ILE A 73 1.11 -25.09 20.83
N SER A 74 0.83 -26.28 20.30
CA SER A 74 0.46 -26.49 18.90
C SER A 74 -0.81 -25.72 18.51
N LYS A 75 -1.84 -25.75 19.37
CA LYS A 75 -3.06 -24.96 19.17
C LYS A 75 -2.78 -23.45 19.11
N ASN A 76 -1.93 -22.93 20.00
CA ASN A 76 -1.57 -21.51 20.00
C ASN A 76 -0.78 -21.10 18.75
N ILE A 77 0.11 -21.96 18.24
CA ILE A 77 0.85 -21.71 16.98
C ILE A 77 -0.12 -21.64 15.79
N ILE A 78 -1.12 -22.52 15.73
CA ILE A 78 -2.14 -22.51 14.66
C ILE A 78 -2.96 -21.21 14.73
N ILE A 79 -3.41 -20.81 15.92
CA ILE A 79 -4.16 -19.55 16.12
C ILE A 79 -3.32 -18.34 15.71
N LEU A 80 -2.03 -18.30 16.11
CA LEU A 80 -1.11 -17.24 15.74
C LEU A 80 -0.95 -17.16 14.21
N SER A 81 -0.75 -18.31 13.55
CA SER A 81 -0.57 -18.40 12.11
C SER A 81 -1.81 -17.90 11.36
N ALA A 82 -3.01 -18.25 11.83
CA ALA A 82 -4.26 -17.76 11.28
C ALA A 82 -4.43 -16.24 11.46
N ALA A 83 -4.11 -15.70 12.65
CA ALA A 83 -4.18 -14.26 12.91
C ALA A 83 -3.22 -13.46 12.01
N ILE A 84 -1.98 -13.92 11.86
CA ILE A 84 -0.99 -13.30 10.97
C ILE A 84 -1.46 -13.38 9.51
N PHE A 85 -2.01 -14.51 9.09
CA PHE A 85 -2.55 -14.66 7.74
C PHE A 85 -3.65 -13.62 7.45
N ILE A 86 -4.62 -13.45 8.35
CA ILE A 86 -5.70 -12.47 8.20
C ILE A 86 -5.14 -11.05 8.10
N ILE A 87 -4.23 -10.66 9.00
CA ILE A 87 -3.57 -9.35 8.98
C ILE A 87 -2.88 -9.10 7.63
N ASN A 88 -2.22 -10.12 7.07
CA ASN A 88 -1.53 -10.02 5.79
C ASN A 88 -2.47 -9.92 4.58
N GLN A 89 -3.76 -10.26 4.71
CA GLN A 89 -4.74 -10.07 3.62
C GLN A 89 -5.27 -8.64 3.55
N ILE A 90 -5.40 -7.96 4.69
CA ILE A 90 -5.94 -6.59 4.79
C ILE A 90 -5.24 -5.59 3.84
N PRO A 91 -3.90 -5.50 3.76
CA PRO A 91 -3.25 -4.53 2.89
C PRO A 91 -3.36 -4.88 1.40
N LYS A 92 -3.73 -6.12 1.03
CA LYS A 92 -3.80 -6.52 -0.38
C LYS A 92 -4.91 -5.80 -1.14
N GLU A 93 -6.08 -5.66 -0.52
CA GLU A 93 -7.20 -4.96 -1.14
C GLU A 93 -6.88 -3.47 -1.32
N SER A 94 -6.31 -2.84 -0.29
CA SER A 94 -5.89 -1.44 -0.37
C SER A 94 -4.77 -1.23 -1.39
N LYS A 95 -3.86 -2.20 -1.55
CA LYS A 95 -2.83 -2.18 -2.59
C LYS A 95 -3.42 -2.28 -3.99
N ALA A 96 -4.38 -3.18 -4.20
CA ALA A 96 -5.07 -3.31 -5.48
C ALA A 96 -5.81 -2.02 -5.88
N ASN A 97 -6.43 -1.34 -4.92
CA ASN A 97 -7.06 -0.04 -5.15
C ASN A 97 -6.04 1.05 -5.52
N LEU A 98 -4.89 1.08 -4.84
CA LEU A 98 -3.79 1.97 -5.17
C LEU A 98 -3.25 1.72 -6.59
N ASP A 99 -3.02 0.45 -6.95
CA ASP A 99 -2.55 0.06 -8.28
C ASP A 99 -3.55 0.49 -9.37
N LYS A 100 -4.85 0.29 -9.13
CA LYS A 100 -5.92 0.75 -10.03
C LYS A 100 -5.94 2.27 -10.18
N ALA A 101 -5.79 3.01 -9.08
CA ALA A 101 -5.73 4.47 -9.11
C ALA A 101 -4.51 4.96 -9.90
N PHE A 102 -3.35 4.29 -9.74
CA PHE A 102 -2.13 4.59 -10.49
C PHE A 102 -2.30 4.36 -11.99
N ILE A 103 -2.88 3.23 -12.40
CA ILE A 103 -3.12 2.92 -13.82
C ILE A 103 -4.04 3.98 -14.46
N ASN A 104 -5.14 4.31 -13.80
CA ASN A 104 -6.08 5.33 -14.28
C ASN A 104 -5.41 6.70 -14.41
N LEU A 105 -4.56 7.06 -13.44
CA LEU A 105 -3.81 8.29 -13.48
C LEU A 105 -2.80 8.30 -14.64
N LYS A 106 -2.04 7.20 -14.84
CA LYS A 106 -1.11 7.04 -15.97
C LYS A 106 -1.83 7.23 -17.30
N GLN A 107 -2.98 6.57 -17.49
CA GLN A 107 -3.78 6.70 -18.72
C GLN A 107 -4.25 8.13 -18.96
N CYS A 108 -4.77 8.80 -17.92
CA CYS A 108 -5.23 10.19 -18.06
C CYS A 108 -4.07 11.13 -18.36
N LEU A 109 -2.92 10.97 -17.70
CA LEU A 109 -1.73 11.79 -17.94
C LEU A 109 -1.17 11.58 -19.35
N LEU A 110 -1.21 10.37 -19.89
CA LEU A 110 -0.84 10.08 -21.29
C LEU A 110 -1.80 10.76 -22.28
N MET A 111 -3.10 10.73 -22.01
CA MET A 111 -4.09 11.43 -22.85
C MET A 111 -3.94 12.96 -22.78
N ASP A 112 -3.56 13.49 -21.62
CA ASP A 112 -3.36 14.94 -21.41
C ASP A 112 -1.99 15.43 -21.95
N MET A 113 -1.09 14.52 -22.37
CA MET A 113 0.22 14.91 -22.94
C MET A 113 0.08 15.71 -24.22
N CYS A 114 -0.85 15.31 -25.08
CA CYS A 114 -1.07 15.96 -26.36
C CYS A 114 -2.56 16.14 -26.57
N THR A 115 -3.00 17.39 -26.66
CA THR A 115 -4.35 17.74 -27.05
C THR A 115 -4.40 17.91 -28.56
N CYS A 116 -5.18 17.07 -29.24
CA CYS A 116 -5.39 17.13 -30.68
C CYS A 116 -6.87 17.42 -30.96
N THR A 117 -7.18 18.68 -31.28
CA THR A 117 -8.51 19.09 -31.77
C THR A 117 -8.44 19.36 -33.27
N GLU A 118 -7.71 20.40 -33.68
CA GLU A 118 -7.41 20.73 -35.10
C GLU A 118 -5.90 20.75 -35.40
N LYS A 119 -5.08 21.09 -34.41
CA LYS A 119 -3.62 20.92 -34.38
C LYS A 119 -3.24 20.22 -33.10
N CYS A 120 -2.32 19.26 -33.17
CA CYS A 120 -1.80 18.59 -31.99
C CYS A 120 -0.84 19.52 -31.23
N THR A 121 -1.16 19.81 -29.97
CA THR A 121 -0.30 20.57 -29.06
C THR A 121 0.11 19.68 -27.90
N CYS A 122 1.42 19.44 -27.78
CA CYS A 122 1.98 18.59 -26.73
C CYS A 122 2.59 19.42 -25.60
N ARG A 123 2.38 18.97 -24.36
CA ARG A 123 2.85 19.61 -23.14
C ARG A 123 4.27 19.14 -22.83
N ASN A 124 5.25 19.79 -23.45
CA ASN A 124 6.68 19.43 -23.32
C ASN A 124 7.18 19.42 -21.87
N SER A 125 6.64 20.27 -20.99
CA SER A 125 6.95 20.28 -19.57
C SER A 125 6.55 18.97 -18.87
N LEU A 126 5.33 18.49 -19.12
CA LEU A 126 4.83 17.21 -18.59
C LEU A 126 5.67 16.03 -19.11
N ILE A 127 5.98 16.03 -20.41
CA ILE A 127 6.84 15.01 -21.03
C ILE A 127 8.24 15.01 -20.40
N SER A 128 8.82 16.21 -20.18
CA SER A 128 10.14 16.35 -19.57
C SER A 128 10.17 15.86 -18.12
N TYR A 129 9.09 16.11 -17.36
CA TYR A 129 8.93 15.63 -15.99
C TYR A 129 8.94 14.09 -15.94
N PHE A 130 8.13 13.43 -16.76
CA PHE A 130 8.11 11.97 -16.80
C PHE A 130 9.44 11.36 -17.24
N LYS A 131 10.12 11.97 -18.21
CA LYS A 131 11.44 11.53 -18.65
C LYS A 131 12.48 11.64 -17.53
N LYS A 132 12.45 12.72 -16.73
CA LYS A 132 13.32 12.89 -15.55
C LYS A 132 13.05 11.85 -14.47
N GLN A 133 11.79 11.49 -14.27
CA GLN A 133 11.36 10.47 -13.30
C GLN A 133 11.60 9.03 -13.80
N GLY A 134 12.19 8.84 -14.98
CA GLY A 134 12.49 7.51 -15.54
C GLY A 134 11.28 6.77 -16.11
N TYR A 135 10.13 7.43 -16.26
CA TYR A 135 8.96 6.83 -16.89
C TYR A 135 9.13 6.85 -18.41
N ASN A 136 9.23 5.66 -19.00
CA ASN A 136 9.17 5.50 -20.44
C ASN A 136 7.71 5.40 -20.87
N LEU A 137 7.17 6.47 -21.44
CA LEU A 137 5.74 6.63 -21.74
C LEU A 137 5.25 5.71 -22.88
N LEU A 138 6.19 5.10 -23.60
CA LEU A 138 5.97 4.16 -24.71
C LEU A 138 6.18 2.69 -24.30
N LYS A 139 6.43 2.40 -23.01
CA LYS A 139 6.53 1.05 -22.43
C LYS A 139 5.57 0.89 -21.23
#